data_AF-A0A2N7QXX7-F1
#
_entry.id   AF-A0A2N7QXX7-F1
#
_cell.length_a   1.000
_cell.length_b   1.000
_cell.length_c   1.000
_cell.angle_alpha   90.00
_cell.angle_beta   90.00
_cell.angle_gamma   90.00
#
_symmetry.space_group_name_H-M   'P 1'
#
loop_
_entity.id
_entity.type
_entity.pdbx_description
1 polymer ?
#
loop_
_entity_poly.entity_id
_entity_poly.type
_entity_poly.pdbx_seq_one_letter_code
_entity_poly.pdbx_strand_id
1 'polypeptide(L)' 'MKSVYSVCEREGRQWCITLGKRLVRSQLCPAVAIKLARRLAREHHDVTGVPARVEFLGGKMPIVLANYGMQ' A
#
# COMPACT_ATOMS: atom_id res chain seq x y z
N MET A 1 -7.04 -14.13 6.50
CA MET A 1 -6.32 -13.57 5.34
C MET A 1 -6.26 -12.05 5.52
N LYS A 2 -5.14 -11.40 5.15
CA LYS A 2 -5.00 -9.93 5.24
C LYS A 2 -4.68 -9.32 3.89
N SER A 3 -5.18 -8.12 3.62
CA SER A 3 -4.90 -7.36 2.40
C SER A 3 -3.65 -6.51 2.59
N VAL A 4 -2.62 -6.70 1.76
CA VAL A 4 -1.37 -5.94 1.83
C VAL A 4 -1.24 -5.02 0.63
N TYR A 5 -1.30 -3.72 0.89
CA TYR A 5 -1.02 -2.67 -0.07
C TYR A 5 0.46 -2.30 0.00
N SER A 6 1.20 -2.52 -1.07
CA SER A 6 2.62 -2.20 -1.12
C SER A 6 2.86 -0.97 -1.99
N VAL A 7 3.63 -0.02 -1.46
CA VAL A 7 4.12 1.17 -2.15
C VAL A 7 5.56 0.90 -2.57
N CYS A 8 5.82 0.85 -3.87
CA CYS A 8 7.16 0.59 -4.41
C CYS A 8 7.56 1.63 -5.46
N GLU A 9 8.86 1.90 -5.52
CA GLU A 9 9.46 2.68 -6.58
C GLU A 9 9.60 1.81 -7.83
N ARG A 10 9.35 2.41 -8.99
CA ARG A 10 9.64 1.88 -10.32
C ARG A 10 10.58 2.82 -11.05
N GLU A 11 11.10 2.36 -12.18
CA GLU A 11 12.00 3.12 -13.04
C GLU A 11 11.49 4.55 -13.30
N GLY A 12 12.42 5.51 -13.27
CA GLY A 12 12.10 6.92 -13.49
C GLY A 12 11.49 7.65 -12.28
N ARG A 13 11.75 7.21 -11.04
CA ARG A 13 11.22 7.80 -9.79
C ARG A 13 9.70 7.81 -9.72
N GLN A 14 9.06 6.92 -10.46
CA GLN A 14 7.62 6.77 -10.45
C GLN A 14 7.22 5.74 -9.41
N TRP A 15 6.23 6.08 -8.59
CA TRP A 15 5.76 5.20 -7.54
C TRP A 15 4.49 4.50 -7.96
N CYS A 16 4.30 3.27 -7.48
CA CYS A 16 3.09 2.52 -7.69
C CYS A 16 2.59 1.87 -6.40
N ILE A 17 1.33 1.46 -6.44
CA ILE A 17 0.64 0.75 -5.37
C ILE A 17 0.24 -0.60 -5.91
N THR A 18 0.60 -1.67 -5.23
CA THR A 18 0.13 -3.03 -5.51
C THR A 18 -0.72 -3.57 -4.36
N LEU A 19 -1.62 -4.50 -4.66
CA LEU A 19 -2.33 -5.33 -3.70
C LEU A 19 -1.88 -6.77 -3.94
N GLY A 20 -0.97 -7.27 -3.12
CA GLY A 20 -0.21 -8.49 -3.45
C GLY A 20 0.53 -8.33 -4.78
N LYS A 21 0.23 -9.18 -5.77
CA LYS A 21 0.82 -9.13 -7.12
C LYS A 21 0.08 -8.19 -8.10
N ARG A 22 -1.10 -7.68 -7.73
CA ARG A 22 -1.93 -6.87 -8.62
C ARG A 22 -1.53 -5.40 -8.56
N LEU A 23 -1.28 -4.78 -9.70
CA LEU A 23 -1.10 -3.32 -9.79
C LEU A 23 -2.45 -2.62 -9.57
N VAL A 24 -2.48 -1.67 -8.63
CA VAL A 24 -3.67 -0.88 -8.31
C VAL A 24 -3.60 0.49 -8.99
N ARG A 25 -2.46 1.18 -8.83
CA ARG A 25 -2.17 2.49 -9.45
C ARG A 25 -0.67 2.64 -9.67
N SER A 26 -0.28 3.44 -10.66
CA SER A 26 1.11 3.73 -11.02
C SER A 26 1.29 5.22 -11.35
N GLN A 27 2.53 5.63 -11.69
CA GLN A 27 2.89 7.00 -12.07
C GLN A 27 2.56 8.03 -10.98
N LEU A 28 2.71 7.64 -9.72
CA LEU A 28 2.46 8.51 -8.58
C LEU A 28 3.78 9.13 -8.11
N CYS A 29 3.71 10.33 -7.53
CA CYS A 29 4.81 10.81 -6.70
C CYS A 29 4.76 10.09 -5.32
N PRO A 30 5.89 10.02 -4.59
CA PRO A 30 5.98 9.19 -3.37
C PRO A 30 4.91 9.54 -2.32
N ALA A 31 4.72 10.82 -2.04
CA ALA A 31 3.75 11.28 -1.04
C ALA A 31 2.30 10.92 -1.42
N VAL A 32 1.95 10.99 -2.71
CA VAL A 32 0.62 10.62 -3.20
C VAL A 32 0.43 9.11 -3.15
N ALA A 33 1.44 8.32 -3.51
CA ALA A 33 1.37 6.86 -3.41
C ALA A 33 1.11 6.40 -1.97
N ILE A 34 1.80 6.99 -1.00
CA ILE A 34 1.62 6.68 0.43
C ILE A 34 0.21 7.07 0.91
N LYS A 35 -0.23 8.30 0.64
CA LYS A 35 -1.56 8.79 1.05
C LYS A 35 -2.68 7.93 0.43
N LEU A 36 -2.57 7.62 -0.85
CA LEU A 36 -3.55 6.83 -1.57
C LEU A 36 -3.56 5.38 -1.08
N ALA A 37 -2.41 4.75 -0.84
CA ALA A 37 -2.34 3.38 -0.31
C ALA A 37 -2.99 3.27 1.08
N ARG A 38 -2.74 4.24 1.98
CA ARG A 38 -3.40 4.32 3.29
C ARG A 38 -4.91 4.46 3.17
N ARG A 39 -5.38 5.35 2.29
CA ARG A 39 -6.80 5.53 2.03
C ARG A 39 -7.46 4.24 1.53
N LEU A 40 -6.87 3.60 0.51
CA LEU A 40 -7.40 2.37 -0.07
C LEU A 40 -7.42 1.21 0.93
N ALA A 41 -6.36 1.06 1.74
CA ALA A 41 -6.31 0.03 2.76
C ALA A 41 -7.37 0.24 3.86
N ARG A 42 -7.57 1.50 4.28
CA ARG A 42 -8.63 1.85 5.22
C ARG A 42 -10.02 1.58 4.64
N GLU A 43 -10.30 2.10 3.44
CA GLU A 43 -11.59 1.89 2.76
C GLU A 43 -11.88 0.40 2.56
N HIS A 44 -10.86 -0.40 2.19
CA HIS A 44 -11.01 -1.85 2.07
C HIS A 44 -11.39 -2.50 3.41
N HIS A 45 -10.72 -2.13 4.51
CA HIS A 45 -11.08 -2.64 5.83
C HIS A 45 -12.49 -2.21 6.21
N ASP A 46 -12.81 -0.92 6.09
CA ASP A 46 -14.10 -0.35 6.48
C ASP A 46 -15.27 -1.03 5.73
N VAL A 47 -15.07 -1.38 4.45
CA VAL A 47 -16.11 -2.03 3.62
C VAL A 47 -16.22 -3.54 3.86
N THR A 48 -15.09 -4.24 4.08
CA THR A 48 -15.07 -5.71 4.07
C THR A 48 -14.89 -6.36 5.45
N GLY A 49 -14.49 -5.59 6.47
CA GLY A 49 -14.04 -6.10 7.76
C GLY A 49 -12.71 -6.85 7.73
N VAL A 50 -12.08 -7.02 6.55
CA VAL A 50 -10.81 -7.76 6.41
C VAL A 50 -9.64 -6.88 6.87
N PRO A 51 -8.71 -7.41 7.70
CA PRO A 51 -7.52 -6.67 8.09
C PRO A 51 -6.69 -6.23 6.88
N ALA A 52 -6.23 -4.98 6.90
CA ALA A 52 -5.46 -4.36 5.83
C ALA A 52 -4.17 -3.72 6.36
N ARG A 53 -3.08 -3.81 5.59
CA ARG A 53 -1.77 -3.26 5.93
C ARG A 53 -1.18 -2.51 4.74
N VAL A 54 -0.45 -1.43 5.02
CA VAL A 54 0.32 -0.69 4.03
C VAL A 54 1.80 -0.87 4.30
N GLU A 55 2.54 -1.24 3.26
CA GLU A 55 3.98 -1.42 3.30
C GLU A 55 4.67 -0.50 2.30
N PHE A 56 5.88 -0.09 2.62
CA PHE A 56 6.78 0.63 1.74
C PHE A 56 7.98 -0.25 1.41
N LEU A 57 8.19 -0.49 0.11
CA LEU A 57 9.22 -1.37 -0.43
C LEU A 57 10.36 -0.56 -1.06
N GLY A 58 11.00 0.30 -0.26
CA GLY A 58 12.12 1.15 -0.72
C GLY A 58 13.51 0.69 -0.27
N GLY A 59 13.64 -0.50 0.33
CA GLY A 59 14.90 -0.99 0.88
C GLY A 59 14.88 -2.50 1.14
N LYS A 60 15.90 -3.00 1.85
CA LYS A 60 16.05 -4.45 2.14
C LYS A 60 14.90 -5.06 2.94
N MET A 61 14.19 -4.25 3.74
CA MET A 61 13.05 -4.70 4.52
C MET A 61 11.84 -3.80 4.27
N PRO A 62 10.62 -4.37 4.15
CA PRO A 62 9.39 -3.59 4.08
C PRO A 62 9.19 -2.74 5.34
N ILE A 63 8.92 -1.45 5.17
CA ILE A 63 8.53 -0.56 6.28
C ILE A 63 7.02 -0.54 6.36
N VAL A 64 6.45 -0.78 7.54
CA VAL A 64 5.00 -0.70 7.76
C VAL A 64 4.57 0.74 7.92
N LEU A 65 3.72 1.21 7.01
CA LEU A 65 3.22 2.58 7.04
C LEU A 65 1.87 2.73 7.74
N ALA A 66 1.07 1.66 7.77
CA ALA A 66 -0.22 1.62 8.46
C ALA A 66 -0.70 0.16 8.63
N ASN A 67 -1.48 -0.08 9.69
CA ASN A 67 -2.20 -1.31 9.95
C ASN A 67 -3.64 -0.98 10.35
N TYR A 68 -4.59 -1.71 9.81
CA TYR A 68 -6.02 -1.56 10.04
C TYR A 68 -6.61 -2.93 10.36
N GLY A 69 -7.22 -3.08 11.53
CA GLY A 69 -7.81 -4.36 11.97
C GLY A 69 -6.79 -5.47 12.32
N MET A 70 -5.51 -5.13 12.47
CA MET A 70 -4.47 -6.02 13.00
C MET A 70 -4.23 -5.63 14.46
N GLN A 71 -4.63 -6.48 15.42
CA GLN A 71 -4.26 -6.35 16.84
C GLN A 71 -2.76 -6.61 17.03
#